data_AF-D5MT06-F1
#
_entry.id   AF-D5MT06-F1
#
_cell.length_a   1.000
_cell.length_b   1.000
_cell.length_c   1.000
_cell.angle_alpha   90.00
_cell.angle_beta   90.00
_cell.angle_gamma   90.00
#
_symmetry.space_group_name_H-M   'P 1'
#
loop_
_entity.id
_entity.type
_entity.pdbx_description
1 polymer ?
#
loop_
_entity_poly.entity_id
_entity_poly.type
_entity_poly.pdbx_seq_one_letter_code
_entity_poly.pdbx_strand_id
1 'polypeptide(L)'
;MKYSEFIDELRPLLDEAHSLFDEDQTHQSPRFRKWRHQLTTTISIIENLGYTVDCDIASRIFQVASYGSVSKNAQMAAYNRELQDTINEMEIIIEYFDKYGDPKISSQAAASDDRAEKLEWPTKMTLSWLFNHAPIKLWLQFGGILITVFLLGVGFAQTRAYKNIEQLWHHEQPHNKHIDEPNPQLNHDASKSDAPVS
;
A
#
# COMPACT_ATOMS: atom_id res chain seq x y z
N MET A 1 -30.33 -3.42 -7.57
CA MET A 1 -30.04 -3.75 -8.97
C MET A 1 -30.25 -5.24 -9.16
N LYS A 2 -30.96 -5.68 -10.19
CA LYS A 2 -30.99 -7.11 -10.58
C LYS A 2 -29.79 -7.44 -11.47
N TYR A 3 -29.43 -8.72 -11.61
CA TYR A 3 -28.32 -9.09 -12.50
C TYR A 3 -28.61 -8.73 -13.97
N SER A 4 -29.86 -8.79 -14.41
CA SER A 4 -30.24 -8.34 -15.76
C SER A 4 -29.97 -6.84 -15.98
N GLU A 5 -30.25 -6.01 -14.97
CA GLU A 5 -29.97 -4.56 -15.03
C GLU A 5 -28.46 -4.30 -15.07
N PHE A 6 -27.67 -5.09 -14.33
CA PHE A 6 -26.21 -5.06 -14.40
C PHE A 6 -25.71 -5.38 -15.82
N ILE A 7 -26.27 -6.40 -16.47
CA ILE A 7 -25.89 -6.76 -17.85
C ILE A 7 -26.28 -5.67 -18.84
N ASP A 8 -27.46 -5.05 -18.67
CA ASP A 8 -27.89 -3.92 -19.50
C ASP A 8 -26.96 -2.70 -19.37
N GLU A 9 -26.42 -2.45 -18.17
CA GLU A 9 -25.39 -1.43 -17.94
C GLU A 9 -24.00 -1.82 -18.48
N LEU A 10 -23.66 -3.11 -18.44
CA LEU A 10 -22.34 -3.61 -18.85
C LEU A 10 -22.15 -3.55 -20.37
N ARG A 11 -23.19 -3.80 -21.17
CA ARG A 11 -23.15 -3.76 -22.65
C ARG A 11 -22.62 -2.44 -23.24
N PRO A 12 -23.18 -1.25 -22.90
CA PRO A 12 -22.64 -0.01 -23.44
C PRO A 12 -21.23 0.30 -22.95
N LEU A 13 -20.82 -0.19 -21.76
CA LEU A 13 -19.45 -0.07 -21.28
C LEU A 13 -18.48 -0.96 -22.08
N LEU A 14 -18.93 -2.13 -22.54
CA LEU A 14 -18.17 -3.01 -23.43
C LEU A 14 -17.96 -2.34 -24.79
N ASP A 15 -19.03 -1.80 -25.38
CA ASP A 15 -18.95 -1.06 -26.65
C ASP A 15 -17.99 0.14 -26.53
N GLU A 16 -18.05 0.88 -25.42
CA GLU A 16 -17.11 1.97 -25.15
C GLU A 16 -15.67 1.45 -25.02
N ALA A 17 -15.44 0.32 -24.35
CA ALA A 17 -14.11 -0.26 -24.18
C ALA A 17 -13.43 -0.56 -25.52
N HIS A 18 -14.15 -1.11 -26.51
CA HIS A 18 -13.61 -1.33 -27.85
C HIS A 18 -13.16 -0.03 -28.54
N SER A 19 -13.81 1.09 -28.24
CA SER A 19 -13.46 2.39 -28.81
C SER A 19 -12.31 3.11 -28.09
N LEU A 20 -11.79 2.54 -27.00
CA LEU A 20 -10.63 3.06 -26.26
C LEU A 20 -9.29 2.49 -26.79
N PHE A 21 -9.34 1.49 -27.67
CA PHE A 21 -8.13 0.99 -28.33
C PHE A 21 -7.45 2.08 -29.15
N ASP A 22 -6.11 2.05 -29.11
CA ASP A 22 -5.24 2.91 -29.91
C ASP A 22 -5.44 4.42 -29.71
N GLU A 23 -6.15 4.83 -28.65
CA GLU A 23 -6.14 6.23 -28.23
C GLU A 23 -4.72 6.65 -27.84
N ASP A 24 -4.24 7.74 -28.43
CA ASP A 24 -2.90 8.29 -28.17
C ASP A 24 -2.67 8.62 -26.69
N GLN A 25 -3.76 8.79 -25.93
CA GLN A 25 -3.78 8.97 -24.48
C GLN A 25 -4.22 7.66 -23.83
N THR A 26 -3.30 7.01 -23.11
CA THR A 26 -3.52 5.73 -22.41
C THR A 26 -4.36 5.93 -21.13
N HIS A 27 -3.97 5.35 -20.00
CA HIS A 27 -4.72 5.39 -18.73
C HIS A 27 -4.93 6.80 -18.15
N GLN A 28 -4.24 7.81 -18.67
CA GLN A 28 -4.38 9.21 -18.24
C GLN A 28 -5.52 9.94 -18.95
N SER A 29 -6.09 9.38 -20.02
CA SER A 29 -7.17 10.05 -20.76
C SER A 29 -8.40 10.24 -19.85
N PRO A 30 -9.03 11.43 -19.83
CA PRO A 30 -10.23 11.64 -19.02
C PRO A 30 -11.36 10.66 -19.36
N ARG A 31 -11.45 10.28 -20.63
CA ARG A 31 -12.42 9.32 -21.14
C ARG A 31 -12.20 7.93 -20.55
N PHE A 32 -10.98 7.39 -20.65
CA PHE A 32 -10.64 6.09 -20.05
C PHE A 32 -10.86 6.10 -18.54
N ARG A 33 -10.45 7.16 -17.84
CA ARG A 33 -10.64 7.27 -16.38
C ARG A 33 -12.11 7.23 -15.99
N LYS A 34 -12.97 7.91 -16.76
CA LYS A 34 -14.41 7.91 -16.55
C LYS A 34 -14.98 6.51 -16.80
N TRP A 35 -14.65 5.90 -17.93
CA TRP A 35 -15.06 4.53 -18.27
C TRP A 35 -14.66 3.53 -17.17
N ARG A 36 -13.39 3.55 -16.75
CA ARG A 36 -12.87 2.65 -15.71
C ARG A 36 -13.63 2.83 -14.39
N HIS A 37 -13.91 4.07 -14.01
CA HIS A 37 -14.65 4.36 -12.78
C HIS A 37 -16.10 3.86 -12.85
N GLN A 38 -16.77 4.04 -13.99
CA GLN A 38 -18.13 3.53 -14.21
C GLN A 38 -18.15 1.99 -14.13
N LEU A 39 -17.27 1.31 -14.88
CA LEU A 39 -17.16 -0.14 -14.85
C LEU A 39 -16.86 -0.69 -13.45
N THR A 40 -15.88 -0.11 -12.75
CA THR A 40 -15.56 -0.50 -11.36
C THR A 40 -16.76 -0.32 -10.44
N THR A 41 -17.50 0.78 -10.58
CA THR A 41 -18.68 1.07 -9.75
C THR A 41 -19.81 0.10 -10.02
N THR A 42 -20.13 -0.17 -11.29
CA THR A 42 -21.17 -1.13 -11.70
C THR A 42 -20.86 -2.54 -11.19
N ILE A 43 -19.59 -2.99 -11.28
CA ILE A 43 -19.14 -4.27 -10.69
C ILE A 43 -19.29 -4.27 -9.17
N SER A 44 -18.79 -3.25 -8.47
CA SER A 44 -18.89 -3.19 -7.01
C SER A 44 -20.35 -3.18 -6.52
N ILE A 45 -21.28 -2.54 -7.24
CA ILE A 45 -22.70 -2.56 -6.85
C ILE A 45 -23.28 -3.96 -6.93
N ILE A 46 -23.01 -4.74 -8.00
CA ILE A 46 -23.56 -6.10 -8.12
C ILE A 46 -22.87 -7.07 -7.15
N GLU A 47 -21.58 -6.91 -6.90
CA GLU A 47 -20.85 -7.70 -5.89
C GLU A 47 -21.39 -7.46 -4.47
N ASN A 48 -21.70 -6.21 -4.12
CA ASN A 48 -22.35 -5.88 -2.84
C ASN A 48 -23.74 -6.51 -2.66
N LEU A 49 -24.37 -6.99 -3.75
CA LEU A 49 -25.63 -7.73 -3.70
C LEU A 49 -25.43 -9.25 -3.59
N GLY A 50 -24.18 -9.70 -3.45
CA GLY A 50 -23.81 -11.10 -3.24
C GLY A 50 -23.47 -11.88 -4.52
N TYR A 51 -23.44 -11.23 -5.67
CA TYR A 51 -22.99 -11.86 -6.90
C TYR A 51 -21.46 -11.91 -6.95
N THR A 52 -20.93 -12.90 -7.67
CA THR A 52 -19.50 -12.99 -7.96
C THR A 52 -19.30 -12.62 -9.42
N VAL A 53 -18.41 -11.66 -9.69
CA VAL A 53 -18.08 -11.20 -11.04
C VAL A 53 -16.59 -11.47 -11.27
N ASP A 54 -16.28 -12.23 -12.31
CA ASP A 54 -14.90 -12.56 -12.67
C ASP A 54 -14.30 -11.47 -13.58
N CYS A 55 -14.11 -10.28 -13.02
CA CYS A 55 -13.48 -9.16 -13.71
C CYS A 55 -12.69 -8.29 -12.74
N ASP A 56 -11.36 -8.30 -12.86
CA ASP A 56 -10.45 -7.64 -11.91
C ASP A 56 -10.01 -6.25 -12.37
N ILE A 57 -10.94 -5.46 -12.90
CA ILE A 57 -10.66 -4.11 -13.41
C ILE A 57 -10.09 -3.17 -12.32
N ALA A 58 -10.45 -3.41 -11.06
CA ALA A 58 -10.04 -2.58 -9.93
C ALA A 58 -8.53 -2.70 -9.68
N SER A 59 -7.96 -3.90 -9.77
CA SER A 59 -6.53 -4.14 -9.48
C SER A 59 -5.61 -3.83 -10.67
N ARG A 60 -6.14 -3.84 -11.90
CA ARG A 60 -5.34 -3.62 -13.12
C ARG A 60 -4.68 -2.24 -13.15
N ILE A 61 -3.40 -2.20 -13.50
CA ILE A 61 -2.59 -0.96 -13.40
C ILE A 61 -2.58 -0.15 -14.71
N PHE A 62 -2.84 -0.78 -15.87
CA PHE A 62 -2.86 -0.15 -17.21
C PHE A 62 -1.60 0.69 -17.55
N GLN A 63 -0.50 0.38 -16.89
CA GLN A 63 0.81 1.01 -17.08
C GLN A 63 1.91 0.01 -16.79
N VAL A 64 3.10 0.25 -17.37
CA VAL A 64 4.30 -0.54 -17.07
C VAL A 64 4.90 -0.03 -15.76
N ALA A 65 4.92 -0.87 -14.73
CA ALA A 65 5.61 -0.56 -13.48
C ALA A 65 7.13 -0.65 -13.69
N SER A 66 7.78 0.47 -13.98
CA SER A 66 9.23 0.53 -14.20
C SER A 66 9.85 1.80 -13.61
N TYR A 67 11.05 1.66 -13.04
CA TYR A 67 11.88 2.77 -12.58
C TYR A 67 12.71 3.31 -13.75
N GLY A 68 12.06 3.91 -14.76
CA GLY A 68 12.76 4.44 -15.94
C GLY A 68 11.83 4.94 -17.03
N SER A 69 12.39 5.56 -18.06
CA SER A 69 11.64 5.97 -19.25
C SER A 69 11.23 4.74 -20.05
N VAL A 70 9.96 4.35 -19.98
CA VAL A 70 9.38 3.31 -20.83
C VAL A 70 9.00 3.93 -22.17
N SER A 71 9.32 3.26 -23.28
CA SER A 71 8.92 3.74 -24.61
C SER A 71 7.40 3.85 -24.73
N LYS A 72 6.90 4.84 -25.48
CA LYS A 72 5.46 5.02 -25.72
C LYS A 72 4.82 3.73 -26.26
N ASN A 73 5.52 3.01 -27.14
CA ASN A 73 5.05 1.75 -27.71
C ASN A 73 4.88 0.66 -26.65
N ALA A 74 5.82 0.52 -25.71
CA ALA A 74 5.70 -0.46 -24.63
C ALA A 74 4.58 -0.11 -23.64
N GLN A 75 4.38 1.18 -23.36
CA GLN A 75 3.25 1.65 -22.56
C GLN A 75 1.91 1.35 -23.25
N MET A 76 1.81 1.62 -24.55
CA MET A 76 0.61 1.34 -25.35
C MET A 76 0.33 -0.16 -25.42
N ALA A 77 1.35 -0.98 -25.64
CA ALA A 77 1.19 -2.44 -25.68
C ALA A 77 0.69 -3.00 -24.34
N ALA A 78 1.22 -2.51 -23.21
CA ALA A 78 0.75 -2.90 -21.89
C ALA A 78 -0.70 -2.45 -21.67
N TYR A 79 -1.02 -1.20 -22.01
CA TYR A 79 -2.39 -0.66 -21.93
C TYR A 79 -3.39 -1.50 -22.74
N ASN A 80 -3.11 -1.73 -24.02
CA ASN A 80 -3.98 -2.50 -24.92
C ASN A 80 -4.16 -3.95 -24.45
N ARG A 81 -3.12 -4.57 -23.88
CA ARG A 81 -3.23 -5.93 -23.31
C ARG A 81 -4.20 -5.96 -22.14
N GLU A 82 -4.03 -5.08 -21.14
CA GLU A 82 -4.92 -5.05 -19.98
C GLU A 82 -6.37 -4.69 -20.37
N LEU A 83 -6.54 -3.82 -21.38
CA LEU A 83 -7.85 -3.46 -21.92
C LEU A 83 -8.51 -4.65 -22.63
N GLN A 84 -7.77 -5.38 -23.46
CA GLN A 84 -8.27 -6.58 -24.14
C GLN A 84 -8.67 -7.67 -23.15
N ASP A 85 -7.88 -7.90 -22.10
CA ASP A 85 -8.24 -8.89 -21.08
C ASP A 85 -9.55 -8.48 -20.38
N THR A 86 -9.71 -7.20 -20.05
CA THR A 86 -10.96 -6.68 -19.44
C THR A 86 -12.15 -6.89 -20.38
N ILE A 87 -11.98 -6.61 -21.68
CA ILE A 87 -13.01 -6.82 -22.70
C ILE A 87 -13.41 -8.30 -22.77
N ASN A 88 -12.45 -9.21 -22.80
CA ASN A 88 -12.72 -10.65 -22.82
C ASN A 88 -13.51 -11.09 -21.58
N GLU A 89 -13.14 -10.60 -20.39
CA GLU A 89 -13.86 -10.88 -19.13
C GLU A 89 -15.32 -10.39 -19.22
N MET A 90 -15.54 -9.15 -19.68
CA MET A 90 -16.88 -8.58 -19.86
C MET A 90 -17.71 -9.36 -20.89
N GLU A 91 -17.12 -9.77 -22.02
CA GLU A 91 -17.76 -10.60 -23.04
C GLU A 91 -18.19 -11.95 -22.46
N ILE A 92 -17.31 -12.62 -21.70
CA ILE A 92 -17.63 -13.90 -21.05
C ILE A 92 -18.80 -13.75 -20.07
N ILE A 93 -18.83 -12.67 -19.28
CA ILE A 93 -19.91 -12.39 -18.34
C ILE A 93 -21.26 -12.24 -19.09
N ILE A 94 -21.26 -11.47 -20.17
CA ILE A 94 -22.46 -11.23 -20.99
C ILE A 94 -22.90 -12.51 -21.69
N GLU A 95 -21.97 -13.26 -22.30
CA GLU A 95 -22.27 -14.53 -22.98
C GLU A 95 -22.87 -15.55 -21.99
N TYR A 96 -22.28 -15.66 -20.80
CA TYR A 96 -22.77 -16.56 -19.76
C TYR A 96 -24.21 -16.21 -19.35
N PHE A 97 -24.52 -14.93 -19.17
CA PHE A 97 -25.88 -14.48 -18.88
C PHE A 97 -26.85 -14.76 -20.03
N ASP A 98 -26.46 -14.46 -21.27
CA ASP A 98 -27.32 -14.68 -22.44
C ASP A 98 -27.64 -16.17 -22.63
N LYS A 99 -26.71 -17.05 -22.24
CA LYS A 99 -26.86 -18.49 -22.37
C LYS A 99 -27.60 -19.15 -21.21
N TYR A 100 -27.37 -18.71 -19.98
CA TYR A 100 -27.85 -19.40 -18.78
C TYR A 100 -28.79 -18.56 -17.89
N GLY A 101 -28.93 -17.27 -18.16
CA GLY A 101 -29.69 -16.33 -17.36
C GLY A 101 -28.95 -15.87 -16.09
N ASP A 102 -29.74 -15.47 -15.10
CA ASP A 102 -29.24 -14.93 -13.82
C ASP A 102 -28.41 -15.98 -13.06
N PRO A 103 -27.11 -15.73 -12.79
CA PRO A 103 -26.29 -16.65 -12.00
C PRO A 103 -26.84 -16.76 -10.58
N LYS A 104 -26.73 -17.94 -9.99
CA LYS A 104 -27.09 -18.11 -8.59
C LYS A 104 -26.14 -17.30 -7.72
N ILE A 105 -26.68 -16.42 -6.89
CA ILE A 105 -25.97 -15.72 -5.81
C ILE A 105 -25.15 -16.78 -5.06
N SER A 106 -23.83 -16.66 -5.07
CA SER A 106 -22.99 -17.63 -4.40
C SER A 106 -23.26 -17.48 -2.89
N SER A 107 -23.69 -18.55 -2.22
CA SER A 107 -23.90 -18.47 -0.76
C SER A 107 -22.58 -18.24 0.00
N GLN A 108 -21.45 -18.21 -0.71
CA GLN A 108 -20.15 -17.82 -0.19
C GLN A 108 -20.00 -16.30 -0.02
N ALA A 109 -20.67 -15.48 -0.83
CA ALA A 109 -20.67 -14.01 -0.65
C ALA A 109 -21.46 -13.59 0.61
N ALA A 110 -22.50 -14.33 0.96
CA ALA A 110 -23.20 -14.16 2.24
C ALA A 110 -22.38 -14.63 3.47
N ALA A 111 -21.31 -15.39 3.25
CA ALA A 111 -20.41 -15.86 4.29
C ALA A 111 -19.10 -15.05 4.38
N SER A 112 -18.86 -14.10 3.48
CA SER A 112 -17.63 -13.29 3.49
C SER A 112 -17.69 -12.05 4.38
N ASP A 113 -18.84 -11.66 4.93
CA ASP A 113 -18.93 -10.64 5.99
C ASP A 113 -18.77 -11.25 7.40
N ASP A 114 -18.86 -12.59 7.51
CA ASP A 114 -18.60 -13.35 8.75
C ASP A 114 -17.26 -14.12 8.69
N ARG A 115 -16.49 -13.93 7.61
CA ARG A 115 -15.06 -14.24 7.56
C ARG A 115 -14.28 -13.09 8.21
N ALA A 116 -14.50 -12.91 9.51
CA ALA A 116 -13.35 -13.01 10.40
C ALA A 116 -12.74 -14.40 10.13
N GLU A 117 -11.94 -14.50 9.08
CA GLU A 117 -11.06 -15.64 8.88
C GLU A 117 -10.46 -15.91 10.24
N LYS A 118 -10.62 -17.14 10.70
CA LYS A 118 -9.86 -17.65 11.83
C LYS A 118 -8.41 -17.58 11.36
N LEU A 119 -7.80 -16.42 11.52
CA LEU A 119 -6.46 -16.09 11.06
C LEU A 119 -5.58 -17.24 11.54
N GLU A 120 -5.11 -18.06 10.60
CA GLU A 120 -4.12 -19.05 10.94
C GLU A 120 -2.91 -18.25 11.41
N TRP A 121 -2.69 -18.27 12.72
CA TRP A 121 -1.65 -17.48 13.34
C TRP A 121 -0.33 -17.83 12.65
N PRO A 122 0.35 -16.85 12.03
CA PRO A 122 1.60 -17.14 11.34
C PRO A 122 2.59 -17.72 12.34
N THR A 123 3.22 -18.84 12.00
CA THR A 123 4.17 -19.55 12.87
C THR A 123 5.37 -18.66 13.25
N LYS A 124 5.61 -17.58 12.50
CA LYS A 124 6.59 -16.54 12.78
C LYS A 124 5.95 -15.17 12.60
N MET A 125 5.71 -14.46 13.71
CA MET A 125 5.35 -13.04 13.64
C MET A 125 6.59 -12.22 13.33
N THR A 126 6.67 -11.67 12.13
CA THR A 126 7.69 -10.66 11.81
C THR A 126 7.15 -9.27 12.11
N LEU A 127 8.04 -8.33 12.49
CA LEU A 127 7.64 -6.92 12.70
C LEU A 127 6.96 -6.33 11.45
N SER A 128 7.44 -6.72 10.27
CA SER A 128 6.87 -6.28 8.99
C SER A 128 5.43 -6.76 8.81
N TRP A 129 5.12 -8.00 9.21
CA TRP A 129 3.75 -8.51 9.14
C TRP A 129 2.81 -7.72 10.06
N LEU A 130 3.24 -7.46 11.30
CA LEU A 130 2.45 -6.71 12.29
C LEU A 130 2.16 -5.29 11.80
N PHE A 131 3.13 -4.62 11.17
CA PHE A 131 2.94 -3.28 10.63
C PHE A 131 1.89 -3.22 9.53
N ASN A 132 1.86 -4.24 8.66
CA ASN A 132 0.96 -4.28 7.50
C ASN A 132 -0.46 -4.77 7.85
N HIS A 133 -0.64 -5.54 8.92
CA HIS A 133 -1.93 -6.19 9.24
C HIS A 133 -2.58 -5.71 10.54
N ALA A 134 -1.88 -4.97 11.40
CA ALA A 134 -2.50 -4.42 12.59
C ALA A 134 -3.46 -3.26 12.23
N PRO A 135 -4.68 -3.23 12.80
CA PRO A 135 -5.64 -2.18 12.52
C PRO A 135 -5.09 -0.81 12.94
N ILE A 136 -5.36 0.22 12.13
CA ILE A 136 -4.88 1.61 12.35
C ILE A 136 -5.21 2.12 13.78
N LYS A 137 -6.34 1.70 14.35
CA LYS A 137 -6.73 2.03 15.73
C LYS A 137 -5.69 1.59 16.77
N LEU A 138 -5.06 0.43 16.58
CA LEU A 138 -4.04 -0.09 17.50
C LEU A 138 -2.77 0.78 17.46
N TRP A 139 -2.35 1.21 16.26
CA TRP A 139 -1.21 2.12 16.10
C TRP A 139 -1.46 3.50 16.72
N LEU A 140 -2.67 4.05 16.57
CA LEU A 140 -3.05 5.31 17.20
C LEU A 140 -3.02 5.22 18.73
N GLN A 141 -3.52 4.13 19.31
CA GLN A 141 -3.45 3.90 20.76
C GLN A 141 -2.00 3.80 21.24
N PHE A 142 -1.17 3.02 20.55
CA PHE A 142 0.24 2.89 20.91
C PHE A 142 0.99 4.21 20.82
N GLY A 143 0.78 4.97 19.73
CA GLY A 143 1.32 6.33 19.57
C GLY A 143 0.87 7.27 20.69
N GLY A 144 -0.41 7.24 21.06
CA GLY A 144 -0.95 8.04 22.17
C GLY A 144 -0.32 7.72 23.51
N ILE A 145 -0.10 6.42 23.82
CA ILE A 145 0.57 5.99 25.04
C ILE A 145 2.02 6.50 25.06
N LEU A 146 2.76 6.34 23.96
CA LEU A 146 4.15 6.82 23.87
C LEU A 146 4.26 8.32 24.10
N ILE A 147 3.38 9.11 23.47
CA ILE A 147 3.32 10.57 23.67
C ILE A 147 3.03 10.90 25.15
N THR A 148 2.08 10.20 25.76
CA THR A 148 1.70 10.43 27.16
C THR A 148 2.86 10.14 28.12
N VAL A 149 3.54 9.01 27.95
CA VAL A 149 4.73 8.64 28.75
C VAL A 149 5.85 9.66 28.55
N PHE A 150 6.09 10.09 27.31
CA PHE A 150 7.11 11.08 27.00
C PHE A 150 6.82 12.42 27.70
N LEU A 151 5.60 12.93 27.61
CA LEU A 151 5.20 14.17 28.26
C LEU A 151 5.28 14.08 29.78
N LEU A 152 4.91 12.93 30.37
CA LEU A 152 5.09 12.68 31.80
C LEU A 152 6.56 12.71 32.22
N GLY A 153 7.46 12.11 31.44
CA GLY A 153 8.90 12.14 31.70
C GLY A 153 9.47 13.55 31.66
N VAL A 154 9.12 14.34 30.64
CA VAL A 154 9.52 15.75 30.54
C VAL A 154 8.99 16.58 31.70
N GLY A 155 7.72 16.38 32.08
CA GLY A 155 7.12 17.03 33.23
C GLY A 155 7.83 16.67 34.53
N PHE A 156 8.13 15.38 34.74
CA PHE A 156 8.83 14.89 35.92
C PHE A 156 10.24 15.48 36.05
N ALA A 157 11.00 15.58 34.95
CA ALA A 157 12.34 16.19 34.94
C ALA A 157 12.34 17.66 35.41
N GLN A 158 11.24 18.40 35.19
CA GLN A 158 11.11 19.77 35.66
C GLN A 158 10.72 19.89 37.15
N THR A 159 10.25 18.79 37.77
CA THR A 159 9.84 18.81 39.17
C THR A 159 11.04 18.94 40.12
N ARG A 160 10.80 19.52 41.31
CA ARG A 160 11.82 19.62 42.36
C ARG A 160 12.31 18.25 42.86
N ALA A 161 11.48 17.21 42.74
CA ALA A 161 11.83 15.85 43.14
C ALA A 161 13.00 15.31 42.31
N TYR A 162 13.00 15.53 40.99
CA TYR A 162 14.11 15.11 40.13
C TYR A 162 15.42 15.81 40.50
N LYS A 163 15.38 17.13 40.73
CA LYS A 163 16.56 17.91 41.16
C LYS A 163 17.15 17.43 42.49
N ASN A 164 16.30 17.01 43.43
CA ASN A 164 16.76 16.47 44.71
C ASN A 164 17.46 15.11 44.53
N ILE A 165 16.96 14.26 43.63
CA ILE A 165 17.57 12.96 43.32
C ILE A 165 18.90 13.15 42.58
N GLU A 166 18.96 14.07 41.64
CA GLU A 166 20.18 14.43 40.91
C GLU A 166 21.28 14.96 41.86
N GLN A 167 20.92 15.81 42.82
CA GLN A 167 21.86 16.28 43.86
C GLN A 167 22.39 15.16 44.74
N LEU A 168 21.54 14.21 45.15
CA LEU A 168 21.96 13.02 45.90
C LEU A 168 22.93 12.16 45.08
N TRP A 169 22.65 11.95 43.80
CA TRP A 169 23.49 11.15 42.90
C TRP A 169 24.87 11.77 42.66
N HIS A 170 24.94 13.10 42.50
CA HIS A 170 26.23 13.79 42.35
C HIS A 170 27.03 13.88 43.65
N HIS A 171 26.37 13.80 44.82
CA HIS A 171 27.07 13.77 46.10
C HIS A 171 27.80 12.45 46.36
N GLU A 172 27.34 11.34 45.74
CA GLU A 172 27.92 10.01 45.92
C GLU A 172 29.04 9.65 44.93
N GLN A 173 29.37 10.50 43.95
CA GLN A 173 30.58 10.24 43.15
C GLN A 173 31.82 10.60 43.96
N PRO A 174 32.60 9.62 44.46
CA PRO A 174 33.88 9.94 45.08
C PRO A 174 34.71 10.66 44.03
N HIS A 175 35.19 11.84 44.41
CA HIS A 175 36.06 12.70 43.62
C HIS A 175 37.25 11.85 43.13
N ASN A 176 37.13 11.26 41.93
CA ASN A 176 38.18 10.45 41.34
C ASN A 176 39.24 11.45 40.93
N LYS A 177 40.24 11.63 41.81
CA LYS A 177 41.35 12.54 41.61
C LYS A 177 42.01 12.16 40.28
N HIS A 178 41.97 13.12 39.37
CA HIS A 178 42.86 13.31 38.24
C HIS A 178 44.11 12.43 38.32
N ILE A 179 44.14 11.35 37.53
CA ILE A 179 45.41 10.79 37.08
C ILE A 179 45.72 11.54 35.80
N ASP A 180 46.68 12.45 35.89
CA ASP A 180 47.21 13.17 34.74
C ASP A 180 47.85 12.18 33.77
N GLU A 181 47.12 11.81 32.71
CA GLU A 181 47.70 11.10 31.57
C GLU A 181 48.42 12.11 30.66
N PRO A 182 49.72 11.88 30.35
CA PRO A 182 50.45 12.75 29.43
C PRO A 182 49.98 12.55 27.99
N ASN A 183 49.62 13.66 27.37
CA ASN A 183 49.22 13.81 25.97
C ASN A 183 50.28 13.30 24.99
N PRO A 184 50.05 12.21 24.23
CA PRO A 184 50.93 11.82 23.14
C PRO A 184 50.51 12.56 21.87
N GLN A 185 51.13 13.72 21.63
CA GLN A 185 51.25 14.24 20.27
C GLN A 185 52.07 13.26 19.45
N LEU A 186 51.40 12.48 18.58
CA LEU A 186 52.08 11.77 17.51
C LEU A 186 51.71 12.42 16.17
N ASN A 187 52.65 13.24 15.71
CA ASN A 187 52.80 13.68 14.34
C ASN A 187 52.78 12.46 13.40
N HIS A 188 51.98 12.53 12.34
CA HIS A 188 52.35 11.85 11.09
C HIS A 188 52.09 12.78 9.91
N ASP A 189 53.18 13.46 9.57
CA ASP A 189 53.43 14.17 8.34
C ASP A 189 53.52 13.21 7.14
N ALA A 190 53.05 13.72 6.01
CA ALA A 190 53.57 13.55 4.65
C ALA A 190 53.89 12.15 4.09
N SER A 191 53.18 11.78 3.02
CA SER A 191 53.86 11.43 1.76
C SER A 191 52.92 11.56 0.56
N LYS A 192 53.19 12.57 -0.28
CA LYS A 192 52.73 12.68 -1.67
C LYS A 192 53.53 11.72 -2.54
N SER A 193 52.87 11.02 -3.46
CA SER A 193 53.52 10.42 -4.63
C SER A 193 52.65 10.69 -5.85
N ASP A 194 53.06 11.70 -6.61
CA ASP A 194 52.61 11.98 -7.97
C ASP A 194 53.42 11.10 -8.93
N ALA A 195 52.76 10.48 -9.91
CA ALA A 195 53.41 9.83 -11.06
C ALA A 195 52.71 10.31 -12.34
N PRO A 196 53.44 10.81 -13.36
CA PRO A 196 52.87 11.13 -14.66
C PRO A 196 52.92 9.92 -15.60
N VAL A 197 51.82 9.64 -16.27
CA VAL A 197 51.74 8.70 -17.40
C VAL A 197 51.97 9.49 -18.69
N SER A 198 52.89 8.99 -19.51
CA SER A 198 53.15 9.44 -20.89
C SER A 198 52.22 8.78 -21.88
#